data_AF-B4SKK8-F1
#
_entry.id   AF-B4SKK8-F1
#
_cell.length_a   1.000
_cell.length_b   1.000
_cell.length_c   1.000
_cell.angle_alpha   90.00
_cell.angle_beta   90.00
_cell.angle_gamma   90.00
#
_symmetry.space_group_name_H-M   'P 1'
#
loop_
_entity.id
_entity.type
_entity.pdbx_description
1 polymer ?
#
loop_
_entity_poly.entity_id
_entity_poly.type
_entity_poly.pdbx_seq_one_letter_code
_entity_poly.pdbx_strand_id
1 'polypeptide(L)'
;MPHTFIELYTATPAWTTLPPEQRNAFFAGIGAGMQQFDPARITPLAMGRIATGVPHGCGEQFYAVWCCASREETDALMAGIAATGWHDYFTTTHAVGAVDSMTQHLADLAAL
;
A
#
# COMPACT_ATOMS: atom_id res chain seq x y z
N MET A 1 -8.15 9.92 -14.04
CA MET A 1 -6.90 9.33 -14.56
C MET A 1 -6.48 8.22 -13.62
N PRO A 2 -5.97 7.08 -14.10
CA PRO A 2 -5.50 6.01 -13.22
C PRO A 2 -4.38 6.52 -12.32
N HIS A 3 -4.32 5.97 -11.10
CA HIS A 3 -3.32 6.30 -10.09
C HIS A 3 -2.66 5.02 -9.60
N THR A 4 -1.37 5.11 -9.27
CA THR A 4 -0.67 4.06 -8.54
C THR A 4 -0.54 4.47 -7.08
N PHE A 5 -0.87 3.53 -6.19
CA PHE A 5 -0.61 3.64 -4.77
C PHE A 5 0.45 2.61 -4.37
N ILE A 6 1.52 3.07 -3.75
CA ILE A 6 2.59 2.25 -3.19
C ILE A 6 2.61 2.48 -1.68
N GLU A 7 2.52 1.40 -0.93
CA GLU A 7 2.72 1.38 0.52
C GLU A 7 3.97 0.56 0.83
N LEU A 8 4.91 1.15 1.57
CA LEU A 8 6.00 0.46 2.23
C LEU A 8 5.69 0.36 3.72
N TYR A 9 5.88 -0.79 4.34
CA TYR A 9 5.49 -0.97 5.74
C TYR A 9 6.36 -1.93 6.54
N THR A 10 6.38 -1.68 7.86
CA THR A 10 7.18 -2.43 8.84
C THR A 10 6.34 -2.78 10.04
N ALA A 11 6.43 -4.02 10.51
CA ALA A 11 5.74 -4.47 11.70
C ALA A 11 6.25 -3.71 12.94
N THR A 12 5.31 -3.18 13.71
CA THR A 12 5.59 -2.60 15.03
C THR A 12 5.77 -3.69 16.09
N PRO A 13 6.32 -3.34 17.27
CA PRO A 13 6.30 -4.25 18.42
C PRO A 13 4.90 -4.76 18.76
N ALA A 14 3.87 -3.89 18.70
CA ALA A 14 2.49 -4.27 18.96
C ALA A 14 2.06 -5.46 18.09
N TRP A 15 2.34 -5.41 16.79
CA TRP A 15 2.07 -6.52 15.87
C TRP A 15 2.84 -7.79 16.24
N THR A 16 4.15 -7.68 16.49
CA THR A 16 4.99 -8.86 16.77
C THR A 16 4.64 -9.54 18.09
N THR A 17 4.09 -8.80 19.05
CA THR A 17 3.63 -9.33 20.34
C THR A 17 2.22 -9.92 20.31
N LEU A 18 1.45 -9.71 19.23
CA LEU A 18 0.11 -10.26 19.12
C LEU A 18 0.15 -11.80 19.08
N PRO A 19 -0.74 -12.47 19.84
CA PRO A 19 -0.96 -13.91 19.71
C PRO A 19 -1.34 -14.29 18.27
N PRO A 20 -0.96 -15.48 17.78
CA PRO A 20 -1.28 -15.94 16.43
C PRO A 20 -2.79 -15.89 16.10
N GLU A 21 -3.66 -16.22 17.07
CA GLU A 21 -5.11 -16.18 16.89
C GLU A 21 -5.62 -14.76 16.59
N GLN A 22 -5.08 -13.75 17.28
CA GLN A 22 -5.45 -12.35 17.06
C GLN A 22 -4.94 -11.85 15.71
N ARG A 23 -3.74 -12.27 15.28
CA ARG A 23 -3.23 -11.99 13.92
C ARG A 23 -4.13 -12.59 12.85
N ASN A 24 -4.57 -13.83 13.03
CA ASN A 24 -5.47 -14.50 12.09
C ASN A 24 -6.84 -13.81 12.02
N ALA A 25 -7.41 -13.43 13.18
CA ALA A 25 -8.66 -12.68 13.23
C ALA A 25 -8.53 -11.32 12.54
N PHE A 26 -7.43 -10.62 12.75
CA PHE A 26 -7.12 -9.35 12.09
C PHE A 26 -7.04 -9.51 10.56
N PHE A 27 -6.31 -10.52 10.07
CA PHE A 27 -6.22 -10.81 8.64
C PHE A 27 -7.56 -11.22 8.03
N ALA A 28 -8.40 -11.96 8.74
CA ALA A 28 -9.75 -12.28 8.27
C ALA A 28 -10.60 -11.01 8.10
N GLY A 29 -10.48 -10.05 9.03
CA GLY A 29 -11.12 -8.74 8.93
C GLY A 29 -10.68 -7.94 7.72
N ILE A 30 -9.36 -7.89 7.46
CA ILE A 30 -8.81 -7.26 6.25
C ILE A 30 -9.33 -7.95 4.99
N GLY A 31 -9.31 -9.28 4.94
CA GLY A 31 -9.78 -10.05 3.79
C GLY A 31 -11.24 -9.76 3.46
N ALA A 32 -12.12 -9.70 4.46
CA ALA A 32 -13.52 -9.32 4.28
C ALA A 32 -13.66 -7.86 3.80
N GLY A 33 -12.88 -6.93 4.37
CA GLY A 33 -12.85 -5.55 3.92
C GLY A 33 -12.40 -5.39 2.47
N MET A 34 -11.44 -6.19 2.00
CA MET A 34 -10.98 -6.11 0.60
C MET A 34 -12.03 -6.58 -0.41
N GLN A 35 -12.98 -7.45 -0.01
CA GLN A 35 -14.06 -7.91 -0.90
C GLN A 35 -15.05 -6.80 -1.28
N GLN A 36 -15.03 -5.66 -0.58
CA GLN A 36 -15.91 -4.53 -0.88
C GLN A 36 -15.45 -3.71 -2.09
N PHE A 37 -14.18 -3.84 -2.48
CA PHE A 37 -13.61 -3.09 -3.60
C PHE A 37 -13.88 -3.79 -4.93
N ASP A 38 -14.26 -3.01 -5.93
CA ASP A 38 -14.40 -3.52 -7.30
C ASP A 38 -12.99 -3.78 -7.88
N PRO A 39 -12.63 -5.03 -8.21
CA PRO A 39 -11.32 -5.38 -8.72
C PRO A 39 -11.01 -4.74 -10.09
N ALA A 40 -12.03 -4.29 -10.83
CA ALA A 40 -11.86 -3.55 -12.07
C ALA A 40 -11.46 -2.08 -11.84
N ARG A 41 -11.70 -1.56 -10.63
CA ARG A 41 -11.41 -0.16 -10.25
C ARG A 41 -10.21 -0.05 -9.31
N ILE A 42 -9.98 -1.07 -8.47
CA ILE A 42 -8.85 -1.17 -7.55
C ILE A 42 -8.23 -2.55 -7.72
N THR A 43 -7.06 -2.59 -8.34
CA THR A 43 -6.37 -3.84 -8.68
C THR A 43 -5.04 -3.94 -7.92
N PRO A 44 -4.79 -5.01 -7.14
CA PRO A 44 -3.46 -5.26 -6.59
C PRO A 44 -2.50 -5.64 -7.72
N LEU A 45 -1.36 -4.96 -7.80
CA LEU A 45 -0.33 -5.23 -8.81
C LEU A 45 0.78 -6.13 -8.27
N ALA A 46 1.30 -5.80 -7.09
CA ALA A 46 2.39 -6.54 -6.47
C ALA A 46 2.39 -6.33 -4.96
N MET A 47 2.75 -7.36 -4.22
CA MET A 47 2.94 -7.30 -2.76
C MET A 47 4.03 -8.28 -2.38
N GLY A 48 4.79 -7.96 -1.32
CA GLY A 48 5.76 -8.91 -0.82
C GLY A 48 6.68 -8.37 0.25
N ARG A 49 7.60 -9.23 0.68
CA ARG A 49 8.70 -8.87 1.55
C ARG A 49 9.80 -8.21 0.73
N ILE A 50 10.36 -7.13 1.26
CA ILE A 50 11.42 -6.38 0.60
C ILE A 50 12.74 -7.16 0.72
N ALA A 51 13.48 -7.22 -0.39
CA ALA A 51 14.77 -7.90 -0.44
C ALA A 51 15.85 -7.09 0.30
N THR A 52 16.68 -7.77 1.09
CA THR A 52 17.79 -7.14 1.83
C THR A 52 19.07 -7.13 1.02
N GLY A 53 19.95 -6.17 1.26
CA GLY A 53 21.26 -6.08 0.59
C GLY A 53 21.23 -5.46 -0.81
N VAL A 54 20.11 -4.81 -1.16
CA VAL A 54 19.99 -4.04 -2.41
C VAL A 54 20.63 -2.65 -2.22
N PRO A 55 21.54 -2.22 -3.11
CA PRO A 55 22.08 -0.86 -3.08
C PRO A 55 20.95 0.18 -3.13
N HIS A 56 21.00 1.18 -2.25
CA HIS A 56 19.94 2.19 -2.10
C HIS A 56 18.55 1.61 -1.82
N GLY A 57 18.46 0.44 -1.20
CA GLY A 57 17.20 -0.15 -0.75
C GLY A 57 16.54 0.66 0.37
N CYS A 58 15.24 0.41 0.57
CA CYS A 58 14.49 1.02 1.66
C CYS A 58 14.66 0.23 2.97
N GLY A 59 14.34 0.88 4.10
CA GLY A 59 14.46 0.27 5.44
C GLY A 59 13.24 -0.57 5.83
N GLU A 60 12.15 -0.46 5.09
CA GLU A 60 10.89 -1.12 5.34
C GLU A 60 10.93 -2.62 5.06
N GLN A 61 10.04 -3.38 5.71
CA GLN A 61 10.04 -4.84 5.63
C GLN A 61 9.22 -5.40 4.46
N PHE A 62 8.16 -4.70 4.09
CA PHE A 62 7.16 -5.15 3.11
C PHE A 62 6.72 -4.01 2.21
N TYR A 63 6.18 -4.37 1.05
CA TYR A 63 5.59 -3.43 0.11
C TYR A 63 4.26 -3.96 -0.45
N ALA A 64 3.39 -3.03 -0.82
CA ALA A 64 2.17 -3.27 -1.58
C ALA A 64 1.99 -2.20 -2.66
N VAL A 65 1.61 -2.61 -3.87
CA VAL A 65 1.38 -1.76 -5.03
C VAL A 65 -0.01 -2.02 -5.59
N TRP A 66 -0.75 -0.94 -5.80
CA TRP A 66 -2.12 -0.96 -6.29
C TRP A 66 -2.26 -0.04 -7.51
N CYS A 67 -3.08 -0.46 -8.47
CA CYS A 67 -3.57 0.39 -9.55
C CYS A 67 -5.03 0.76 -9.25
N CYS A 68 -5.32 2.05 -9.23
CA CYS A 68 -6.66 2.58 -9.00
C CYS A 68 -7.13 3.32 -10.25
N ALA A 69 -8.42 3.21 -10.59
CA ALA A 69 -8.99 3.86 -11.77
C ALA A 69 -8.98 5.40 -11.67
N SER A 70 -9.00 5.95 -10.45
CA SER A 70 -8.94 7.38 -10.19
C SER A 70 -8.30 7.70 -8.83
N ARG A 71 -8.09 9.00 -8.57
CA ARG A 71 -7.59 9.47 -7.29
C ARG A 71 -8.58 9.19 -6.17
N GLU A 72 -9.88 9.35 -6.44
CA GLU A 72 -10.95 9.06 -5.49
C GLU A 72 -10.96 7.59 -5.07
N GLU A 73 -10.71 6.67 -6.00
CA GLU A 73 -10.57 5.23 -5.69
C GLU A 73 -9.33 4.95 -4.84
N THR A 74 -8.22 5.67 -5.08
CA THR A 74 -7.03 5.59 -4.23
C THR A 74 -7.31 6.09 -2.82
N ASP A 75 -7.99 7.22 -2.68
CA ASP A 75 -8.35 7.78 -1.37
C ASP A 75 -9.32 6.85 -0.62
N ALA A 76 -10.29 6.24 -1.32
CA ALA A 76 -11.19 5.24 -0.75
C ALA A 76 -10.45 3.99 -0.27
N LEU A 77 -9.47 3.50 -1.05
CA LEU A 77 -8.62 2.38 -0.65
C LEU A 77 -7.82 2.72 0.62
N MET A 78 -7.14 3.87 0.65
CA MET A 78 -6.34 4.30 1.81
C MET A 78 -7.21 4.47 3.06
N ALA A 79 -8.39 5.07 2.92
CA ALA A 79 -9.35 5.19 4.02
C ALA A 79 -9.83 3.83 4.51
N GLY A 80 -10.11 2.89 3.59
CA GLY A 80 -10.47 1.51 3.93
C GLY A 80 -9.38 0.78 4.70
N ILE A 81 -8.11 0.92 4.28
CA ILE A 81 -6.95 0.36 4.99
C ILE A 81 -6.85 0.95 6.39
N ALA A 82 -6.91 2.28 6.52
CA ALA A 82 -6.83 2.96 7.80
C ALA A 82 -7.95 2.52 8.76
N ALA A 83 -9.18 2.34 8.26
CA ALA A 83 -10.33 1.89 9.05
C ALA A 83 -10.17 0.49 9.64
N THR A 84 -9.25 -0.33 9.13
CA THR A 84 -8.94 -1.64 9.72
C THR A 84 -8.11 -1.56 11.00
N GLY A 85 -7.52 -0.40 11.32
CA GLY A 85 -6.49 -0.27 12.36
C GLY A 85 -5.09 -0.68 11.88
N TRP A 86 -4.86 -0.74 10.56
CA TRP A 86 -3.58 -1.14 9.95
C TRP A 86 -2.38 -0.38 10.55
N HIS A 87 -2.54 0.93 10.73
CA HIS A 87 -1.48 1.81 11.22
C HIS A 87 -1.18 1.68 12.71
N ASP A 88 -2.01 0.96 13.48
CA ASP A 88 -1.70 0.61 14.88
C ASP A 88 -0.66 -0.51 14.96
N TYR A 89 -0.57 -1.34 13.91
CA TYR A 89 0.28 -2.52 13.85
C TYR A 89 1.46 -2.37 12.91
N PHE A 90 1.37 -1.49 11.92
CA PHE A 90 2.41 -1.27 10.93
C PHE A 90 2.72 0.22 10.78
N THR A 91 4.01 0.57 10.82
CA THR A 91 4.44 1.90 10.35
C THR A 91 4.44 1.88 8.83
N THR A 92 3.85 2.89 8.20
CA THR A 92 3.62 2.92 6.76
C THR A 92 4.17 4.20 6.13
N THR A 93 4.83 4.06 4.98
CA THR A 93 5.22 5.16 4.09
C THR A 93 4.44 5.00 2.79
N HIS A 94 3.79 6.07 2.33
CA HIS A 94 2.92 6.04 1.15
C HIS A 94 3.51 6.89 0.02
N ALA A 95 3.37 6.39 -1.21
CA ALA A 95 3.51 7.18 -2.42
C ALA A 95 2.27 6.99 -3.29
N VAL A 96 1.69 8.10 -3.74
CA VAL A 96 0.53 8.11 -4.65
C VAL A 96 0.85 9.04 -5.80
N GLY A 97 0.60 8.59 -7.03
CA GLY A 97 0.81 9.40 -8.23
C GLY A 97 -0.10 8.98 -9.37
N ALA A 98 -0.38 9.91 -10.27
CA ALA A 98 -1.04 9.59 -11.53
C ALA A 98 -0.15 8.68 -12.38
N VAL A 99 -0.75 7.80 -13.17
CA VAL A 99 -0.01 6.99 -14.14
C VAL A 99 0.19 7.83 -15.40
N ASP A 100 1.34 8.49 -15.45
CA ASP A 100 1.73 9.38 -16.54
C ASP A 100 2.70 8.73 -17.54
N SER A 101 2.87 9.40 -18.69
CA SER A 101 3.87 9.00 -19.67
C SER A 101 5.29 9.36 -19.21
N MET A 102 6.30 8.64 -19.72
CA MET A 102 7.71 8.99 -19.52
C MET A 102 8.00 10.45 -19.87
N THR A 103 7.43 10.96 -20.97
CA THR A 103 7.61 12.35 -21.40
C THR A 103 7.10 13.34 -20.36
N GLN A 104 5.91 13.10 -19.80
CA GLN A 104 5.34 13.96 -18.76
C GLN A 104 6.20 13.91 -17.50
N HIS A 105 6.59 12.70 -17.06
CA HIS A 105 7.44 12.53 -15.89
C HIS A 105 8.78 13.29 -16.01
N LEU A 106 9.44 13.22 -17.18
CA LEU A 106 10.67 13.97 -17.44
C LEU A 106 10.44 15.50 -17.46
N ALA A 107 9.29 15.95 -17.98
CA ALA A 107 8.94 17.36 -17.96
C ALA A 107 8.73 17.88 -16.52
N ASP A 108 8.06 17.10 -15.67
CA ASP A 108 7.86 17.44 -14.26
C ASP A 108 9.19 17.51 -13.51
N LEU A 109 10.10 16.56 -13.76
CA LEU A 109 11.45 16.57 -13.16
C LEU A 109 12.27 17.79 -13.60
N ALA A 110 12.15 18.22 -14.85
CA ALA A 110 12.89 19.38 -15.37
C ALA A 110 12.33 20.72 -14.85
N ALA A 111 11.12 20.73 -14.30
CA ALA A 111 10.46 21.92 -13.77
C ALA A 111 10.72 22.17 -12.27
N LEU A 112 11.50 21.30 -11.61
CA LEU A 112 11.96 21.46 -10.22
C LEU A 112 13.06 22.52 -10.09
#